data_AF-A0A6J7IKC6-F1
#
_entry.id   AF-A0A6J7IKC6-F1
#
_cell.length_a   1.000
_cell.length_b   1.000
_cell.length_c   1.000
_cell.angle_alpha   90.00
_cell.angle_beta   90.00
_cell.angle_gamma   90.00
#
_symmetry.space_group_name_H-M   'P 1'
#
loop_
_entity.id
_entity.type
_entity.pdbx_description
1 polymer ?
#
loop_
_entity_poly.entity_id
_entity_poly.type
_entity_poly.pdbx_seq_one_letter_code
_entity_poly.pdbx_strand_id
1 'polypeptide(L)' 'MFSMFLLWAVVYVGIFLRKRWVIPVTLLTLVWTLVLLKLHMTNPIPLNF' A
#
# COMPACT_ATOMS: atom_id res chain seq x y z
N MET A 1 1.08 2.32 -9.05
CA MET A 1 0.46 3.37 -8.21
C MET A 1 -1.04 3.15 -7.97
N PHE A 2 -1.85 2.83 -9.00
CA PHE A 2 -3.29 2.57 -8.85
C PHE A 2 -3.66 1.49 -7.81
N SER A 3 -2.89 0.39 -7.72
CA SER A 3 -3.16 -0.68 -6.74
C SER A 3 -2.99 -0.23 -5.29
N MET A 4 -2.06 0.70 -5.02
CA MET A 4 -1.85 1.27 -3.69
C MET A 4 -3.04 2.15 -3.27
N PHE A 5 -3.61 2.88 -4.21
CA PHE A 5 -4.78 3.73 -3.99
C PHE A 5 -6.03 2.90 -3.64
N LEU A 6 -6.26 1.82 -4.38
CA LEU A 6 -7.38 0.88 -4.14
C LEU A 6 -7.29 0.22 -2.76
N LEU A 7 -6.09 -0.24 -2.39
CA LEU A 7 -5.83 -0.89 -1.12
C LEU A 7 -6.09 0.06 0.07
N TRP A 8 -5.67 1.31 -0.03
CA TRP A 8 -5.96 2.33 0.99
C TRP A 8 -7.43 2.73 1.04
N ALA A 9 -8.13 2.79 -0.11
CA ALA A 9 -9.56 3.05 -0.14
C ALA A 9 -10.36 1.96 0.61
N VAL A 10 -10.00 0.69 0.41
CA VAL A 10 -10.62 -0.45 1.11
C VAL A 10 -10.37 -0.38 2.62
N VAL A 11 -9.15 -0.05 3.04
CA VAL A 11 -8.82 0.17 4.46
C VAL A 11 -9.66 1.30 5.04
N TYR A 12 -9.74 2.44 4.35
CA TYR A 12 -10.46 3.62 4.81
C TYR A 12 -11.96 3.35 5.00
N VAL A 13 -12.59 2.72 3.99
CA VAL A 13 -13.99 2.29 4.06
C VAL A 13 -14.18 1.30 5.20
N GLY A 14 -13.28 0.33 5.35
CA GLY A 14 -13.34 -0.64 6.43
C GLY A 14 -13.26 -0.01 7.82
N ILE A 15 -12.37 0.97 8.04
CA ILE A 15 -12.25 1.72 9.30
C ILE A 15 -13.58 2.39 9.64
N PHE A 16 -14.21 3.03 8.65
CA PHE A 16 -15.49 3.72 8.81
C PHE A 16 -16.63 2.76 9.23
N LEU A 17 -16.61 1.55 8.66
CA LEU A 17 -17.55 0.48 8.99
C LEU A 17 -17.22 -0.28 10.30
N ARG A 18 -16.16 0.11 11.05
CA ARG A 18 -15.70 -0.53 12.30
C ARG A 18 -15.59 -2.07 12.21
N LYS A 19 -15.23 -2.60 11.03
CA LYS A 19 -15.09 -4.05 10.83
C LYS A 19 -13.78 -4.54 11.47
N ARG A 20 -13.82 -5.63 12.25
CA ARG A 20 -12.60 -6.25 12.82
C ARG A 20 -11.58 -6.70 11.76
N TRP A 21 -12.04 -6.99 10.55
CA TRP A 21 -11.20 -7.38 9.41
C TRP A 21 -10.31 -6.25 8.88
N VAL A 22 -10.51 -5.01 9.34
CA VAL A 22 -9.66 -3.87 8.95
C VAL A 22 -8.23 -4.06 9.40
N ILE A 23 -8.01 -4.56 10.62
CA ILE A 23 -6.67 -4.69 11.21
C ILE A 23 -5.73 -5.52 10.32
N PRO A 24 -6.10 -6.75 9.89
CA PRO A 24 -5.24 -7.52 8.98
C PRO A 24 -5.12 -6.87 7.60
N VAL A 25 -6.16 -6.20 7.09
CA VAL A 25 -6.10 -5.51 5.80
C VAL A 25 -5.13 -4.33 5.85
N THR A 26 -5.13 -3.55 6.93
CA THR A 26 -4.20 -2.42 7.16
C THR A 26 -2.75 -2.90 7.17
N LEU A 27 -2.46 -4.00 7.87
CA LEU A 27 -1.14 -4.62 7.88
C LEU A 27 -0.71 -5.06 6.47
N LEU A 28 -1.62 -5.68 5.71
CA LEU A 28 -1.36 -6.10 4.34
C LEU A 28 -1.03 -4.92 3.43
N THR A 29 -1.75 -3.80 3.55
CA THR A 29 -1.44 -2.53 2.86
C THR A 29 -0.05 -2.01 3.18
N LEU A 30 0.36 -2.04 4.44
CA LEU A 30 1.68 -1.56 4.88
C LEU A 30 2.80 -2.41 4.28
N VAL A 31 2.66 -3.74 4.35
CA VAL A 31 3.61 -4.68 3.72
C VAL A 31 3.67 -4.45 2.22
N TRP A 32 2.53 -4.30 1.55
CA TRP A 32 2.49 -4.03 0.11
C TRP A 32 3.19 -2.72 -0.27
N THR A 33 3.03 -1.68 0.56
CA THR A 33 3.70 -0.39 0.38
C THR A 33 5.22 -0.54 0.48
N LEU A 34 5.71 -1.31 1.46
CA LEU A 34 7.14 -1.59 1.62
C LEU A 34 7.69 -2.39 0.45
N VAL A 35 6.94 -3.38 -0.07
CA VAL A 35 7.33 -4.16 -1.24
C VAL A 35 7.44 -3.27 -2.47
N LEU A 36 6.45 -2.42 -2.72
CA LEU A 36 6.48 -1.47 -3.84
C LEU A 36 7.64 -0.48 -3.74
N LEU A 37 7.90 0.03 -2.53
CA LEU A 37 9.01 0.94 -2.27
C LEU A 37 10.35 0.25 -2.54
N LYS A 38 10.52 -0.99 -2.06
CA LYS A 38 11.71 -1.79 -2.33
C LYS A 38 11.89 -2.01 -3.83
N LEU A 39 10.84 -2.41 -4.56
CA LEU A 39 10.91 -2.65 -6.00
C LEU A 39 11.27 -1.37 -6.80
N HIS A 40 10.76 -0.20 -6.37
CA HIS A 40 11.13 1.08 -7.00
C HIS A 40 12.55 1.51 -6.66
N MET A 41 13.04 1.22 -5.46
CA MET A 41 14.44 1.50 -5.09
C MET A 41 15.45 0.51 -5.69
N THR A 42 15.02 -0.71 -6.03
CA THR A 42 15.89 -1.73 -6.64
C THR A 42 16.04 -1.52 -8.14
N ASN A 43 15.11 -0.80 -8.78
CA ASN A 43 15.35 -0.26 -10.11
C ASN A 43 16.28 0.95 -9.95
N PRO A 44 17.48 0.94 -10.55
CA PRO A 44 18.25 2.18 -10.66
C PRO A 44 17.41 3.12 -11.51
N ILE A 45 16.73 4.07 -10.87
CA ILE A 45 16.14 5.22 -11.55
C ILE A 45 17.33 5.85 -12.29
N PRO A 46 17.37 5.86 -13.64
CA PRO A 46 18.43 6.53 -14.35
C PRO A 46 18.29 8.00 -14.01
N LEU A 47 19.13 8.46 -13.09
CA LEU A 47 19.41 9.86 -12.81
C LEU A 47 20.15 10.39 -14.05
N ASN A 48 19.43 10.53 -15.16
CA ASN A 48 19.89 11.30 -16.31
C ASN A 48 19.83 12.78 -15.89
N PHE A 49 20.91 13.22 -15.23
CA PHE A 49 21.29 14.62 -15.14
C PHE A 49 21.91 15.08 -16.45
#